data_AF-A0A2V6SU90-F1
#
_entry.id   AF-A0A2V6SU90-F1
#
_cell.length_a   1.000
_cell.length_b   1.000
_cell.length_c   1.000
_cell.angle_alpha   90.00
_cell.angle_beta   90.00
_cell.angle_gamma   90.00
#
_symmetry.space_group_name_H-M   'P 1'
#
loop_
_entity.id
_entity.type
_entity.pdbx_description
1 polymer ?
#
loop_
_entity_poly.entity_id
_entity_poly.type
_entity_poly.pdbx_seq_one_letter_code
_entity_poly.pdbx_strand_id
1 'polypeptide(L)' 'MAIPKVMGIETEYGITVRNQPDFNPILSSLLLINSYETYRNARIRWDYEAESPLRDARGFEYAEEKELPS' A
#
# COMPACT_ATOMS: atom_id res chain seq x y z
N MET A 1 -6.91 26.04 -20.68
CA MET A 1 -5.51 25.60 -20.73
C MET A 1 -5.34 24.41 -19.79
N ALA A 2 -4.61 23.38 -20.18
CA ALA A 2 -4.29 22.26 -19.29
C ALA A 2 -3.15 22.66 -18.33
N ILE A 3 -3.31 22.34 -17.04
CA ILE A 3 -2.32 22.61 -15.99
C ILE A 3 -1.49 21.33 -15.82
N PRO A 4 -0.15 21.39 -15.80
CA PRO A 4 0.69 20.24 -15.49
C PRO A 4 0.28 19.63 -14.15
N LYS A 5 0.02 18.32 -14.13
CA LYS A 5 -0.29 17.57 -12.92
C LYS A 5 0.70 16.43 -12.75
N VAL A 6 1.16 16.25 -11.53
CA VAL A 6 1.84 15.00 -11.13
C VAL A 6 0.77 13.93 -11.02
N MET A 7 0.99 12.78 -11.66
CA MET A 7 0.09 11.62 -11.62
C MET A 7 0.92 10.37 -11.35
N GLY A 8 0.34 9.44 -10.61
CA GLY A 8 0.92 8.13 -10.32
C GLY A 8 -0.16 7.06 -10.41
N ILE A 9 0.26 5.80 -10.48
CA ILE A 9 -0.63 4.65 -10.35
C ILE A 9 -0.14 3.75 -9.22
N GLU A 10 -1.08 3.15 -8.54
CA GLU A 10 -0.86 2.04 -7.63
C GLU A 10 -1.42 0.80 -8.32
N THR A 11 -0.71 -0.33 -8.23
CA THR A 11 -1.11 -1.57 -8.90
C THR A 11 -1.04 -2.70 -7.91
N GLU A 12 -2.18 -3.28 -7.61
CA GLU A 12 -2.30 -4.47 -6.78
C GLU A 12 -2.20 -5.72 -7.66
N TYR A 13 -1.38 -6.68 -7.23
CA TYR A 13 -1.24 -7.97 -7.89
C TYR A 13 -1.87 -9.06 -7.03
N GLY A 14 -2.67 -9.92 -7.67
CA GLY A 14 -3.09 -11.17 -7.06
C GLY A 14 -1.88 -12.08 -6.80
N ILE A 15 -1.80 -12.67 -5.62
CA ILE A 15 -0.73 -13.59 -5.22
C ILE A 15 -1.30 -14.94 -4.81
N THR A 16 -0.62 -16.02 -5.18
CA THR A 16 -0.96 -17.39 -4.79
C THR A 16 0.33 -18.20 -4.65
N VAL A 17 0.28 -19.24 -3.81
CA VAL A 17 1.36 -20.23 -3.67
C VAL A 17 0.89 -21.55 -4.24
N ARG A 18 1.64 -22.08 -5.22
CA ARG A 18 1.29 -23.34 -5.88
C ARG A 18 1.22 -24.47 -4.87
N ASN A 19 0.17 -25.28 -4.97
CA ASN A 19 -0.05 -26.46 -4.12
C ASN A 19 -0.15 -26.15 -2.61
N GLN A 20 -0.47 -24.91 -2.24
CA GLN A 20 -0.67 -24.51 -0.84
C GLN A 20 -2.02 -23.79 -0.70
N PRO A 21 -3.12 -24.52 -0.47
CA PRO A 21 -4.47 -23.94 -0.37
C PRO A 21 -4.60 -22.94 0.79
N ASP A 22 -3.95 -23.23 1.91
CA ASP A 22 -4.01 -22.42 3.14
C ASP A 22 -2.87 -21.39 3.22
N PHE A 23 -2.40 -20.88 2.07
CA PHE A 23 -1.34 -19.87 2.06
C PHE A 23 -1.85 -18.57 2.69
N ASN A 24 -0.97 -17.90 3.44
CA ASN A 24 -1.28 -16.57 3.97
C ASN A 24 -0.87 -15.51 2.92
N PRO A 25 -1.82 -14.77 2.34
CA PRO A 25 -1.50 -13.78 1.31
C PRO A 25 -0.66 -12.61 1.85
N ILE A 26 -0.86 -12.21 3.10
CA ILE A 26 -0.11 -11.12 3.74
C ILE A 26 1.37 -11.54 3.89
N LEU A 27 1.62 -12.71 4.46
CA LEU A 27 2.99 -13.21 4.64
C LEU A 27 3.71 -13.44 3.30
N SER A 28 2.98 -13.95 2.30
CA SER A 28 3.55 -14.18 0.96
C SER A 28 3.94 -12.88 0.27
N SER A 29 3.11 -11.84 0.38
CA SER A 29 3.41 -10.50 -0.13
C SER A 29 4.63 -9.89 0.57
N LEU A 30 4.71 -9.99 1.91
CA LEU A 30 5.86 -9.51 2.67
C LEU A 30 7.16 -10.22 2.26
N LEU A 31 7.13 -11.54 2.10
CA LEU A 31 8.28 -12.31 1.64
C LEU A 31 8.73 -11.87 0.24
N LEU A 32 7.79 -11.69 -0.70
CA LEU A 32 8.08 -11.24 -2.05
C LEU A 32 8.77 -9.87 -2.04
N ILE A 33 8.20 -8.90 -1.32
CA ILE A 33 8.74 -7.54 -1.19
C ILE A 33 10.16 -7.58 -0.59
N ASN A 34 10.35 -8.31 0.51
CA ASN A 34 11.64 -8.42 1.18
C ASN A 34 12.68 -9.17 0.35
N SER A 35 12.28 -10.13 -0.49
CA SER A 35 13.21 -10.86 -1.36
C SER A 35 13.83 -9.95 -2.44
N TYR A 36 13.13 -8.87 -2.78
CA TYR A 36 13.55 -7.90 -3.80
C TYR A 36 14.64 -6.91 -3.30
N GLU A 37 15.04 -6.97 -2.02
CA GLU A 37 16.05 -6.06 -1.43
C GLU A 37 17.43 -6.12 -2.11
N THR A 38 17.76 -7.22 -2.81
CA THR A 38 19.06 -7.36 -3.49
C THR A 38 19.24 -6.44 -4.70
N TYR A 39 18.19 -5.77 -5.18
CA TYR A 39 18.24 -4.94 -6.39
C TYR A 39 18.38 -3.43 -6.14
N ARG A 40 18.53 -2.95 -4.89
CA ARG A 40 18.64 -1.51 -4.61
C ARG A 40 19.86 -1.11 -3.77
N ASN A 41 20.76 -0.36 -4.42
CA ASN A 41 21.66 0.59 -3.76
C ASN A 41 20.95 1.87 -3.24
N ALA A 42 19.64 1.99 -3.48
CA ALA A 42 18.83 3.12 -3.02
C ALA A 42 18.06 2.70 -1.76
N ARG A 43 18.40 3.29 -0.61
CA ARG A 43 17.55 3.28 0.59
C ARG A 43 16.27 4.04 0.29
N ILE A 44 15.29 3.35 -0.29
CA ILE A 44 13.93 3.87 -0.38
C ILE A 44 13.31 3.63 0.99
N ARG A 45 13.25 4.69 1.79
CA ARG A 45 12.45 4.71 3.01
C ARG A 45 11.04 5.09 2.60
N TRP A 46 10.07 4.26 2.94
CA TRP A 46 8.66 4.63 2.82
C TRP A 46 8.42 5.89 3.68
N ASP A 47 7.99 6.96 3.04
CA ASP A 47 7.62 8.21 3.70
C ASP A 47 6.10 8.27 3.78
N TYR A 48 5.58 8.05 4.99
CA TYR A 48 4.15 8.06 5.29
C TYR A 48 3.68 9.42 5.81
N GLU A 49 4.55 10.45 5.92
CA GLU A 49 4.15 11.73 6.51
C GLU A 49 3.03 12.42 5.71
N ALA A 50 2.97 12.17 4.40
CA ALA A 50 1.93 12.71 3.54
C ALA A 50 0.66 11.84 3.48
N GLU A 51 0.68 10.61 4.01
CA GLU A 51 -0.49 9.73 3.97
C GLU A 51 -1.45 10.03 5.13
N SER A 52 -2.67 10.40 4.77
CA SER A 52 -3.77 10.56 5.71
C SER A 52 -4.94 9.73 5.18
N PRO A 53 -5.05 8.44 5.57
CA PRO A 53 -6.00 7.50 4.96
C PRO A 53 -7.45 7.97 5.00
N LEU A 54 -7.80 8.74 6.02
CA LEU A 54 -9.15 9.28 6.21
C LEU A 54 -9.37 10.60 5.47
N ARG A 55 -8.32 11.20 4.90
CA ARG A 55 -8.36 12.49 4.22
C ARG A 55 -8.24 12.32 2.71
N ASP A 56 -9.36 12.56 2.05
CA ASP A 56 -9.46 12.61 0.61
C ASP A 56 -8.82 13.90 0.05
N ALA A 57 -8.08 13.80 -1.06
CA ALA A 57 -7.42 14.93 -1.70
C ALA A 57 -8.38 16.03 -2.21
N ARG A 58 -9.68 15.75 -2.31
CA ARG A 58 -10.75 16.71 -2.65
C ARG A 58 -11.23 17.50 -1.42
N GLY A 59 -10.70 17.22 -0.23
CA GLY A 59 -10.99 17.94 1.01
C GLY A 59 -12.04 17.29 1.91
N PHE A 60 -12.40 16.02 1.68
CA PHE A 60 -13.28 15.26 2.57
C PHE A 60 -12.45 14.54 3.62
N GLU A 61 -12.87 14.59 4.89
CA GLU A 61 -12.31 13.78 5.97
C GLU A 61 -13.39 12.87 6.53
N TYR A 62 -13.11 11.57 6.59
CA TYR A 62 -13.95 10.63 7.31
C TYR A 62 -13.62 10.72 8.80
N ALA A 63 -14.56 11.22 9.60
CA ALA A 63 -14.50 11.08 11.05
C ALA A 63 -14.90 9.63 11.38
N GLU A 64 -13.96 8.83 11.88
CA GLU A 64 -14.30 7.50 12.41
C GLU A 64 -15.41 7.64 13.45
N GLU A 65 -16.54 6.96 13.21
CA GLU A 65 -17.35 6.53 14.33
C GLU A 65 -16.57 5.39 14.99
N LYS A 66 -16.19 5.62 16.25
CA LYS A 66 -15.37 4.71 17.03
C LYS A 66 -16.09 3.36 17.10
N GLU A 67 -15.70 2.37 16.32
CA GLU A 67 -16.11 0.99 16.59
C GLU A 67 -15.47 0.61 17.93
N LEU A 68 -16.24 0.78 19.00
CA LEU A 68 -15.92 0.23 20.30
C LEU A 68 -15.89 -1.29 20.12
N PRO A 69 -14.75 -1.96 20.38
CA PRO A 69 -14.71 -3.41 20.33
C PRO A 69 -15.75 -3.97 21.30
N SER A 70 -16.55 -4.92 20.80
CA SER A 70 -17.48 -5.73 21.60
C SER A 70 -16.76 -6.79 22.44
#